data_AF-A0A8S4NQK2-F1
#
_entry.id   AF-A0A8S4NQK2-F1
#
_cell.length_a   1.000
_cell.length_b   1.000
_cell.length_c   1.000
_cell.angle_alpha   90.00
_cell.angle_beta   90.00
_cell.angle_gamma   90.00
#
_symmetry.space_group_name_H-M   'P 1'
#
loop_
_entity.id
_entity.type
_entity.pdbx_description
1 polymer ?
#
loop_
_entity_poly.entity_id
_entity_poly.type
_entity_poly.pdbx_seq_one_letter_code
_entity_poly.pdbx_strand_id
1 'polypeptide(L)'
;MAAISNEKYLAHSFKVKLDALGCPFTDGVEETWILELVFKAGEARIRLLQWLFSKFDTKLADLLDPQYASRDSKMDSRIQRLLYVASMIGLCRYDDVDIIRGVSSKKKQISFMEQLIDLVAVQDAADNPSKQAMMSPGLISDAMSVDSQFEKDCWYVDSLATQDLDNVFSSRVALLPHDLSTLVHRQWQAKGISSHDIKPLPDVQALLDESTRLVDDIARQTEVLNEITKLHAYPQDDPRTVSKVCQTLRIVLSELSQLVTSFSYCYENEMKQWCNKTPPNLSQLGPAFKRVHSMLQKFTALLQGLGDIRESYSTIISRNTATETTFSNLGQSKTSVGELVSVSQAAATSFQECLSVLGESRQRLDDTQSTLAASTFSILQQS
;
A
#
# COMPACT_ATOMS: atom_id res chain seq x y z
N MET A 1 -7.09 -39.48 -9.63
CA MET A 1 -8.51 -39.84 -9.46
C MET A 1 -9.16 -39.23 -8.20
N ALA A 2 -8.48 -39.18 -7.04
CA ALA A 2 -9.05 -38.60 -5.81
C ALA A 2 -9.38 -37.08 -5.89
N ALA A 3 -8.55 -36.27 -6.56
CA ALA A 3 -8.79 -34.81 -6.68
C ALA A 3 -10.06 -34.47 -7.49
N ILE A 4 -10.36 -35.24 -8.54
CA ILE A 4 -11.54 -35.04 -9.40
C ILE A 4 -12.84 -35.40 -8.65
N SER A 5 -12.78 -36.39 -7.77
CA SER A 5 -13.93 -36.77 -6.93
C SER A 5 -14.25 -35.70 -5.88
N ASN A 6 -13.23 -35.02 -5.34
CA ASN A 6 -13.40 -33.99 -4.33
C ASN A 6 -13.93 -32.68 -4.95
N GLU A 7 -13.45 -32.29 -6.15
CA GLU A 7 -13.97 -31.11 -6.85
C GLU A 7 -15.44 -31.26 -7.27
N LYS A 8 -15.87 -32.47 -7.69
CA LYS A 8 -17.28 -32.74 -7.98
C LYS A 8 -18.17 -32.67 -6.73
N TYR A 9 -17.73 -33.26 -5.62
CA TYR A 9 -18.46 -33.17 -4.34
C TYR A 9 -18.59 -31.72 -3.86
N LEU A 10 -17.51 -30.94 -3.97
CA LEU A 10 -17.50 -29.53 -3.61
C LEU A 10 -18.46 -28.72 -4.49
N ALA A 11 -18.43 -28.93 -5.81
CA ALA A 11 -19.33 -28.28 -6.75
C ALA A 11 -20.80 -28.59 -6.44
N HIS A 12 -21.11 -29.85 -6.15
CA HIS A 12 -22.43 -30.32 -5.79
C HIS A 12 -22.91 -29.70 -4.46
N SER A 13 -22.04 -29.66 -3.44
CA SER A 13 -22.35 -29.04 -2.15
C SER A 13 -22.68 -27.54 -2.29
N PHE A 14 -21.86 -26.79 -3.03
CA PHE A 14 -22.14 -25.37 -3.30
C PHE A 14 -23.42 -25.18 -4.12
N LYS A 15 -23.70 -26.07 -5.09
CA LYS A 15 -24.94 -26.04 -5.86
C LYS A 15 -26.15 -26.14 -4.96
N VAL A 16 -26.20 -27.19 -4.13
CA VAL A 16 -27.34 -27.44 -3.23
C VAL A 16 -27.57 -26.28 -2.28
N LYS A 17 -26.50 -25.71 -1.70
CA LYS A 17 -26.62 -24.54 -0.81
C LYS A 17 -27.12 -23.30 -1.54
N LEU A 18 -26.62 -23.01 -2.74
CA LEU A 18 -27.06 -21.85 -3.53
C LEU A 18 -28.49 -22.02 -4.07
N ASP A 19 -28.88 -23.22 -4.47
CA ASP A 19 -30.25 -23.55 -4.90
C ASP A 19 -31.24 -23.41 -3.74
N ALA A 20 -30.87 -23.86 -2.53
CA ALA A 20 -31.68 -23.67 -1.32
C ALA A 20 -31.90 -22.17 -1.00
N LEU A 21 -30.88 -21.35 -1.28
CA LEU A 21 -30.97 -19.89 -1.18
C LEU A 21 -31.74 -19.25 -2.34
N GLY A 22 -32.19 -19.99 -3.35
CA GLY A 22 -32.88 -19.44 -4.52
C GLY A 22 -31.98 -18.54 -5.37
N CYS A 23 -30.71 -18.90 -5.52
CA CYS A 23 -29.76 -18.15 -6.33
C CYS A 23 -30.20 -18.12 -7.80
N PRO A 24 -30.34 -16.94 -8.44
CA PRO A 24 -30.76 -16.85 -9.84
C PRO A 24 -29.68 -17.33 -10.83
N PHE A 25 -28.46 -17.58 -10.36
CA PHE A 25 -27.30 -17.94 -11.19
C PHE A 25 -27.07 -19.46 -11.29
N THR A 26 -27.89 -20.29 -10.62
CA THR A 26 -27.74 -21.76 -10.59
C THR A 26 -28.78 -22.52 -11.40
N ASP A 27 -29.80 -21.85 -11.94
CA ASP A 27 -30.86 -22.46 -12.75
C ASP A 27 -30.35 -23.08 -14.05
N GLY A 28 -30.44 -24.41 -14.15
CA GLY A 28 -30.12 -25.17 -15.36
C GLY A 28 -28.62 -25.31 -15.68
N VAL A 29 -27.75 -25.02 -14.71
CA VAL A 29 -26.30 -24.94 -14.95
C VAL A 29 -25.56 -26.20 -14.49
N GLU A 30 -24.55 -26.62 -15.26
CA GLU A 30 -23.65 -27.74 -14.94
C GLU A 30 -22.79 -27.46 -13.69
N GLU A 31 -22.46 -28.50 -12.93
CA GLU A 31 -21.65 -28.41 -11.70
C GLU A 31 -20.25 -27.81 -11.96
N THR A 32 -19.71 -28.03 -13.16
CA THR A 32 -18.43 -27.46 -13.64
C THR A 32 -18.45 -25.94 -13.67
N TRP A 33 -19.56 -25.33 -14.06
CA TRP A 33 -19.71 -23.88 -14.10
C TRP A 33 -19.86 -23.26 -12.71
N ILE A 34 -20.36 -24.01 -11.73
CA ILE A 34 -20.44 -23.54 -10.32
C ILE A 34 -19.04 -23.33 -9.76
N LEU A 35 -18.10 -24.22 -10.09
CA LEU A 35 -16.70 -24.02 -9.75
C LEU A 35 -16.11 -22.80 -10.46
N GLU A 36 -16.52 -22.52 -11.69
CA GLU A 36 -16.08 -21.31 -12.39
C GLU A 36 -16.66 -20.04 -11.77
N LEU A 37 -17.95 -20.06 -11.42
CA LEU A 37 -18.66 -18.96 -10.75
C LEU A 37 -18.05 -18.64 -9.38
N VAL A 38 -17.64 -19.68 -8.63
CA VAL A 38 -17.14 -19.58 -7.26
C VAL A 38 -15.63 -19.43 -7.19
N PHE A 39 -14.83 -19.90 -8.15
CA PHE A 39 -13.36 -19.88 -8.02
C PHE A 39 -12.61 -19.12 -9.11
N LYS A 40 -13.26 -18.76 -10.24
CA LYS A 40 -12.59 -17.95 -11.28
C LYS A 40 -12.83 -16.46 -11.06
N ALA A 41 -11.79 -15.69 -11.36
CA ALA A 41 -11.89 -14.25 -11.44
C ALA A 41 -12.77 -13.82 -12.62
N GLY A 42 -13.75 -12.97 -12.36
CA GLY A 42 -14.64 -12.46 -13.41
C GLY A 42 -15.88 -11.76 -12.86
N GLU A 43 -16.63 -11.13 -13.75
CA GLU A 43 -17.86 -10.40 -13.43
C GLU A 43 -18.93 -11.31 -12.78
N ALA A 44 -18.99 -12.58 -13.19
CA ALA A 44 -19.94 -13.55 -12.64
C ALA A 44 -19.74 -13.77 -11.12
N ARG A 45 -18.48 -13.90 -10.67
CA ARG A 45 -18.14 -13.99 -9.25
C ARG A 45 -18.53 -12.73 -8.49
N ILE A 46 -18.22 -11.56 -9.05
CA ILE A 46 -18.54 -10.27 -8.41
C ILE A 46 -20.05 -10.10 -8.25
N ARG A 47 -20.84 -10.50 -9.25
CA ARG A 47 -22.32 -10.47 -9.17
C ARG A 47 -22.86 -11.47 -8.16
N LEU A 48 -22.28 -12.67 -8.07
CA LEU A 48 -22.65 -13.63 -7.03
C LEU A 48 -22.41 -13.07 -5.63
N LEU A 49 -21.23 -12.48 -5.40
CA LEU A 49 -20.91 -11.87 -4.09
C LEU A 49 -21.84 -10.70 -3.76
N GLN A 50 -22.14 -9.84 -4.74
CA GLN A 50 -23.11 -8.76 -4.57
C GLN A 50 -24.48 -9.31 -4.16
N TRP A 51 -24.97 -10.33 -4.86
CA TRP A 51 -26.24 -10.95 -4.54
C TRP A 51 -26.25 -11.57 -3.13
N LEU A 52 -25.19 -12.29 -2.75
CA LEU A 52 -25.06 -12.87 -1.40
C LEU A 52 -25.09 -11.79 -0.31
N PHE A 53 -24.36 -10.69 -0.49
CA PHE A 53 -24.37 -9.58 0.48
C PHE A 53 -25.69 -8.81 0.51
N SER A 54 -26.32 -8.60 -0.65
CA SER A 54 -27.67 -8.01 -0.72
C SER A 54 -28.71 -8.88 -0.04
N LYS A 55 -28.53 -10.21 -0.06
CA LYS A 55 -29.41 -11.15 0.62
C LYS A 55 -29.16 -11.23 2.13
N PHE A 56 -27.94 -10.99 2.58
CA PHE A 56 -27.60 -10.93 4.00
C PHE A 56 -28.22 -9.71 4.69
N ASP A 57 -28.18 -8.52 4.06
CA ASP A 57 -28.83 -7.33 4.61
C ASP A 57 -29.24 -6.37 3.49
N THR A 58 -30.49 -5.91 3.54
CA THR A 58 -31.04 -4.87 2.67
C THR A 58 -30.22 -3.57 2.67
N LYS A 59 -29.62 -3.19 3.81
CA LYS A 59 -28.76 -1.99 3.90
C LYS A 59 -27.43 -2.16 3.17
N LEU A 60 -26.92 -3.39 3.11
CA LEU A 60 -25.74 -3.70 2.31
C LEU A 60 -26.07 -3.66 0.82
N ALA A 61 -27.30 -3.98 0.43
CA ALA A 61 -27.76 -3.83 -0.95
C ALA A 61 -27.68 -2.35 -1.40
N ASP A 62 -28.11 -1.41 -0.56
CA ASP A 62 -28.02 0.04 -0.85
C ASP A 62 -26.57 0.50 -1.02
N LEU A 63 -25.65 0.00 -0.17
CA LEU A 63 -24.22 0.35 -0.23
C LEU A 63 -23.51 -0.24 -1.46
N LEU A 64 -24.02 -1.37 -1.97
CA LEU A 64 -23.50 -2.05 -3.15
C LEU A 64 -24.17 -1.59 -4.45
N ASP A 65 -25.23 -0.78 -4.38
CA ASP A 65 -25.97 -0.29 -5.54
C ASP A 65 -25.13 0.69 -6.38
N PRO A 66 -25.00 0.47 -7.70
CA PRO A 66 -24.35 1.41 -8.62
C PRO A 66 -24.98 2.82 -8.65
N GLN A 67 -26.20 3.02 -8.16
CA GLN A 67 -26.87 4.33 -8.13
C GLN A 67 -26.24 5.29 -7.11
N TYR A 68 -25.75 4.77 -5.99
CA TYR A 68 -25.00 5.53 -4.97
C TYR A 68 -23.49 5.52 -5.23
N ALA A 69 -23.05 4.87 -6.31
CA ALA A 69 -21.68 4.86 -6.75
C ALA A 69 -21.33 6.20 -7.42
N SER A 70 -20.40 6.95 -6.82
CA SER A 70 -19.80 8.10 -7.48
C SER A 70 -19.26 7.69 -8.87
N ARG A 71 -19.76 8.34 -9.93
CA ARG A 71 -19.65 7.93 -11.35
C ARG A 71 -18.22 7.87 -11.91
N ASP A 72 -17.20 8.24 -11.12
CA ASP A 72 -15.82 8.40 -11.57
C ASP A 72 -14.89 7.20 -11.36
N SER A 73 -15.36 6.05 -10.85
CA SER A 73 -14.46 4.92 -10.58
C SER A 73 -14.95 3.61 -11.20
N LYS A 74 -14.20 3.17 -12.22
CA LYS A 74 -14.27 1.84 -12.86
C LYS A 74 -14.17 0.71 -11.80
N MET A 75 -14.48 -0.52 -12.22
CA MET A 75 -14.61 -1.80 -11.47
C MET A 75 -13.84 -1.99 -10.15
N ASP A 76 -12.69 -1.34 -9.95
CA ASP A 76 -11.97 -1.26 -8.69
C ASP A 76 -12.86 -0.76 -7.53
N SER A 77 -13.80 0.15 -7.80
CA SER A 77 -14.72 0.67 -6.77
C SER A 77 -15.72 -0.38 -6.26
N ARG A 78 -16.22 -1.26 -7.13
CA ARG A 78 -17.12 -2.36 -6.75
C ARG A 78 -16.39 -3.40 -5.91
N ILE A 79 -15.18 -3.77 -6.32
CA ILE A 79 -14.34 -4.73 -5.59
C ILE A 79 -13.97 -4.15 -4.23
N GLN A 80 -13.61 -2.87 -4.15
CA GLN A 80 -13.30 -2.19 -2.89
C GLN A 80 -14.51 -2.12 -1.95
N ARG A 81 -15.73 -1.88 -2.45
CA ARG A 81 -16.93 -1.92 -1.62
C ARG A 81 -17.24 -3.32 -1.11
N LEU A 82 -17.13 -4.34 -1.96
CA LEU A 82 -17.28 -5.74 -1.54
C LEU A 82 -16.23 -6.13 -0.51
N LEU A 83 -14.99 -5.68 -0.67
CA LEU A 83 -13.91 -5.90 0.29
C LEU A 83 -14.18 -5.17 1.61
N TYR A 84 -14.69 -3.94 1.55
CA TYR A 84 -15.09 -3.18 2.73
C TYR A 84 -16.19 -3.91 3.50
N VAL A 85 -17.26 -4.34 2.82
CA VAL A 85 -18.34 -5.11 3.45
C VAL A 85 -17.83 -6.44 4.01
N ALA A 86 -17.06 -7.21 3.23
CA ALA A 86 -16.51 -8.49 3.65
C ALA A 86 -15.56 -8.38 4.86
N SER A 87 -14.78 -7.29 4.93
CA SER A 87 -13.93 -7.02 6.09
C SER A 87 -14.71 -6.52 7.30
N MET A 88 -15.78 -5.75 7.09
CA MET A 88 -16.67 -5.29 8.17
C MET A 88 -17.37 -6.44 8.88
N ILE A 89 -17.82 -7.46 8.14
CA ILE A 89 -18.45 -8.67 8.69
C ILE A 89 -17.42 -9.73 9.15
N GLY A 90 -16.13 -9.47 9.01
CA GLY A 90 -15.05 -10.34 9.50
C GLY A 90 -14.71 -11.56 8.65
N LEU A 91 -15.14 -11.62 7.38
CA LEU A 91 -14.81 -12.75 6.49
C LEU A 91 -13.40 -12.68 5.89
N CYS A 92 -12.83 -11.48 5.75
CA CYS A 92 -11.48 -11.29 5.22
C CYS A 92 -10.81 -10.03 5.76
N ARG A 93 -9.51 -9.87 5.51
CA ARG A 93 -8.78 -8.63 5.87
C ARG A 93 -9.09 -7.50 4.88
N TYR A 94 -8.81 -6.26 5.28
CA TYR A 94 -9.03 -5.06 4.45
C TYR A 94 -8.11 -4.98 3.23
N ASP A 95 -7.00 -5.73 3.22
CA ASP A 95 -6.01 -5.81 2.14
C ASP A 95 -6.21 -7.05 1.24
N ASP A 96 -7.14 -7.94 1.58
CA ASP A 96 -7.38 -9.20 0.89
C ASP A 96 -8.21 -9.04 -0.42
N VAL A 97 -7.85 -8.08 -1.27
CA VAL A 97 -8.54 -7.81 -2.56
C VAL A 97 -8.59 -9.07 -3.44
N ASP A 98 -7.56 -9.91 -3.36
CA ASP A 98 -7.42 -11.13 -4.16
C ASP A 98 -8.43 -12.22 -3.81
N ILE A 99 -8.99 -12.20 -2.59
CA ILE A 99 -10.05 -13.13 -2.20
C ILE A 99 -11.36 -12.77 -2.89
N ILE A 100 -11.69 -11.48 -2.98
CA ILE A 100 -12.88 -10.98 -3.68
C ILE A 100 -12.74 -11.21 -5.18
N ARG A 101 -11.55 -10.93 -5.74
CA ARG A 101 -11.26 -11.15 -7.17
C ARG A 101 -11.21 -12.62 -7.57
N GLY A 102 -11.05 -13.57 -6.64
CA GLY A 102 -10.94 -15.00 -6.98
C GLY A 102 -9.54 -15.41 -7.48
N VAL A 103 -8.49 -14.65 -7.11
CA VAL A 103 -7.08 -14.94 -7.48
C VAL A 103 -6.33 -15.59 -6.30
N SER A 104 -6.92 -15.60 -5.11
CA SER A 104 -6.31 -16.19 -3.90
C SER A 104 -6.19 -17.72 -3.96
N SER A 105 -5.55 -18.33 -2.96
CA SER A 105 -5.41 -19.80 -2.90
C SER A 105 -6.77 -20.51 -2.79
N LYS A 106 -6.93 -21.66 -3.46
CA LYS A 106 -8.20 -22.44 -3.47
C LYS A 106 -8.75 -22.68 -2.07
N LYS A 107 -7.91 -23.05 -1.10
CA LYS A 107 -8.32 -23.29 0.30
C LYS A 107 -8.91 -22.03 0.96
N LYS A 108 -8.28 -20.88 0.74
CA LYS A 108 -8.74 -19.59 1.30
C LYS A 108 -10.08 -19.17 0.66
N GLN A 109 -10.23 -19.39 -0.65
CA GLN A 109 -11.49 -19.12 -1.35
C GLN A 109 -12.63 -20.04 -0.90
N ILE A 110 -12.37 -21.33 -0.67
CA ILE A 110 -13.37 -22.30 -0.16
C ILE A 110 -13.87 -21.85 1.21
N SER A 111 -12.95 -21.62 2.16
CA SER A 111 -13.29 -21.18 3.51
C SER A 111 -14.11 -19.89 3.51
N PHE A 112 -13.74 -18.91 2.68
CA PHE A 112 -14.47 -17.65 2.55
C PHE A 112 -15.89 -17.87 2.00
N MET A 113 -16.04 -18.68 0.95
CA MET A 113 -17.34 -18.93 0.32
C MET A 113 -18.25 -19.77 1.21
N GLU A 114 -17.72 -20.76 1.92
CA GLU A 114 -18.49 -21.54 2.91
C GLU A 114 -19.01 -20.64 4.02
N GLN A 115 -18.14 -19.83 4.63
CA GLN A 115 -18.53 -18.91 5.70
C GLN A 115 -19.57 -17.89 5.23
N LEU A 116 -19.39 -17.32 4.03
CA LEU A 116 -20.35 -16.37 3.47
C LEU A 116 -21.72 -17.00 3.22
N ILE A 117 -21.74 -18.18 2.59
CA ILE A 117 -22.99 -18.88 2.27
C ILE A 117 -23.68 -19.35 3.54
N ASP A 118 -22.94 -19.87 4.52
CA ASP A 118 -23.51 -20.30 5.79
C ASP A 118 -24.08 -19.11 6.57
N LEU A 119 -23.40 -17.95 6.57
CA LEU A 119 -23.90 -16.72 7.17
C LEU A 119 -25.22 -16.25 6.51
N VAL A 120 -25.28 -16.26 5.18
CA VAL A 120 -26.49 -15.91 4.43
C VAL A 120 -27.60 -16.94 4.65
N ALA A 121 -27.27 -18.22 4.79
CA ALA A 121 -28.24 -19.28 5.07
C ALA A 121 -28.86 -19.17 6.46
N VAL A 122 -28.06 -18.82 7.47
CA VAL A 122 -28.56 -18.53 8.82
C VAL A 122 -29.52 -17.35 8.80
N GLN A 123 -29.18 -16.29 8.07
CA GLN A 123 -30.04 -15.11 7.93
C GLN A 123 -31.34 -15.43 7.15
N ASP A 124 -31.28 -16.12 6.02
CA ASP A 124 -32.46 -16.53 5.24
C ASP A 124 -33.39 -17.43 6.06
N ALA A 125 -32.82 -18.28 6.92
CA ALA A 125 -33.60 -19.13 7.83
C ALA A 125 -34.20 -18.37 9.01
N ALA A 126 -33.56 -17.29 9.47
CA ALA A 126 -34.12 -16.39 10.47
C ALA A 126 -35.30 -15.58 9.92
N ASP A 127 -35.22 -15.12 8.67
CA ASP A 127 -36.26 -14.32 8.02
C ASP A 127 -37.42 -15.17 7.47
N ASN A 128 -37.19 -16.46 7.19
CA ASN A 128 -38.18 -17.35 6.58
C ASN A 128 -38.28 -18.70 7.33
N PRO A 129 -39.07 -18.78 8.41
CA PRO A 129 -39.10 -19.95 9.30
C PRO A 129 -39.62 -21.26 8.68
N SER A 130 -40.20 -21.21 7.47
CA SER A 130 -40.58 -22.41 6.71
C SER A 130 -39.39 -23.11 6.05
N LYS A 131 -38.22 -22.48 5.94
CA LYS A 131 -37.00 -23.06 5.35
C LYS A 131 -36.11 -23.65 6.44
N GLN A 132 -36.59 -24.71 7.08
CA GLN A 132 -35.98 -25.36 8.25
C GLN A 132 -34.67 -26.12 7.99
N ALA A 133 -34.19 -26.19 6.75
CA ALA A 133 -33.11 -27.11 6.37
C ALA A 133 -31.70 -26.69 6.83
N MET A 134 -31.49 -25.43 7.24
CA MET A 134 -30.14 -24.92 7.59
C MET A 134 -30.09 -24.06 8.87
N MET A 135 -31.10 -24.14 9.75
CA MET A 135 -31.01 -23.48 11.05
C MET A 135 -30.00 -24.21 11.94
N SER A 136 -28.95 -23.50 12.36
CA SER A 136 -28.09 -23.95 13.45
C SER A 136 -28.95 -24.14 14.72
N PRO A 137 -28.71 -25.19 15.52
CA PRO A 137 -29.41 -25.37 16.79
C PRO A 137 -29.25 -24.13 17.69
N GLY A 138 -30.35 -23.73 18.36
CA GLY A 138 -30.34 -22.70 19.40
C GLY A 138 -30.97 -21.34 19.05
N LEU A 139 -31.49 -21.12 17.84
CA LEU A 139 -32.23 -19.89 17.53
C LEU A 139 -33.71 -20.06 17.92
N ILE A 140 -34.15 -19.33 18.94
CA ILE A 140 -35.56 -19.30 19.36
C ILE A 140 -36.36 -18.57 18.26
N SER A 141 -37.14 -19.31 17.48
CA SER A 141 -38.07 -18.76 16.50
C SER A 141 -39.51 -19.06 16.93
N ASP A 142 -40.38 -18.04 16.92
CA ASP A 142 -41.82 -18.17 17.23
C ASP A 142 -42.60 -19.10 16.28
N ALA A 143 -41.95 -19.61 15.24
CA ALA A 143 -42.56 -20.40 14.18
C ALA A 143 -42.36 -21.93 14.33
N MET A 144 -41.70 -22.39 15.38
CA MET A 144 -41.53 -23.82 15.65
C MET A 144 -42.36 -24.29 16.84
N SER A 145 -42.90 -25.51 16.76
CA SER A 145 -43.56 -26.12 17.91
C SER A 145 -42.52 -26.41 19.01
N VAL A 146 -42.96 -26.25 20.26
CA VAL A 146 -42.13 -26.49 21.46
C VAL A 146 -41.53 -27.90 21.43
N ASP A 147 -42.28 -28.88 20.95
CA ASP A 147 -41.83 -30.28 20.85
C ASP A 147 -40.68 -30.45 19.85
N SER A 148 -40.74 -29.78 18.70
CA SER A 148 -39.68 -29.85 17.67
C SER A 148 -38.42 -29.10 18.10
N GLN A 149 -38.56 -28.03 18.87
CA GLN A 149 -37.43 -27.31 19.47
C GLN A 149 -36.74 -28.19 20.52
N PHE A 150 -37.52 -28.83 21.40
CA PHE A 150 -37.00 -29.71 22.42
C PHE A 150 -36.19 -30.88 21.83
N GLU A 151 -36.69 -31.50 20.75
CA GLU A 151 -35.98 -32.59 20.09
C GLU A 151 -34.65 -32.13 19.46
N LYS A 152 -34.62 -30.95 18.85
CA LYS A 152 -33.39 -30.35 18.29
C LYS A 152 -32.40 -29.95 19.37
N ASP A 153 -32.86 -29.43 20.49
CA ASP A 153 -32.02 -29.07 21.63
C ASP A 153 -31.42 -30.32 22.29
N CYS A 154 -32.22 -31.37 22.47
CA CYS A 154 -31.72 -32.66 22.94
C CYS A 154 -30.68 -33.25 21.97
N TRP A 155 -30.95 -33.22 20.66
CA TRP A 155 -29.99 -33.67 19.66
C TRP A 155 -28.70 -32.85 19.67
N TYR A 156 -28.80 -31.53 19.82
CA TYR A 156 -27.63 -30.66 19.90
C TYR A 156 -26.79 -30.95 21.14
N VAL A 157 -27.43 -31.10 22.31
CA VAL A 157 -26.74 -31.45 23.56
C VAL A 157 -26.08 -32.83 23.45
N ASP A 158 -26.75 -33.81 22.84
CA ASP A 158 -26.19 -35.15 22.60
C ASP A 158 -25.02 -35.11 21.59
N SER A 159 -25.13 -34.31 20.54
CA SER A 159 -24.04 -34.07 19.59
C SER A 159 -22.85 -33.37 20.25
N LEU A 160 -23.10 -32.44 21.17
CA LEU A 160 -22.05 -31.77 21.95
C LEU A 160 -21.37 -32.75 22.91
N ALA A 161 -22.15 -33.61 23.57
CA ALA A 161 -21.67 -34.61 24.50
C ALA A 161 -20.88 -35.75 23.82
N THR A 162 -21.18 -36.05 22.55
CA THR A 162 -20.47 -37.04 21.74
C THR A 162 -19.25 -36.48 21.01
N GLN A 163 -19.11 -35.16 20.91
CA GLN A 163 -17.86 -34.55 20.51
C GLN A 163 -16.82 -34.73 21.61
N ASP A 164 -15.55 -34.83 21.19
CA ASP A 164 -14.40 -34.90 22.08
C ASP A 164 -14.22 -33.54 22.77
N LEU A 165 -15.08 -33.28 23.77
CA LEU A 165 -15.12 -32.05 24.57
C LEU A 165 -13.79 -31.82 25.26
N ASP A 166 -13.03 -32.88 25.51
CA ASP A 166 -11.66 -32.78 25.99
C ASP A 166 -10.83 -31.93 25.04
N ASN A 167 -10.89 -32.08 23.71
CA ASN A 167 -10.14 -31.24 22.77
C ASN A 167 -10.66 -29.78 22.66
N VAL A 168 -11.97 -29.58 22.83
CA VAL A 168 -12.61 -28.25 22.77
C VAL A 168 -12.26 -27.43 24.03
N PHE A 169 -12.31 -28.05 25.20
CA PHE A 169 -11.93 -27.44 26.48
C PHE A 169 -10.44 -27.59 26.82
N SER A 170 -9.69 -28.46 26.13
CA SER A 170 -8.21 -28.53 26.17
C SER A 170 -7.54 -27.59 25.17
N SER A 171 -8.29 -26.64 24.60
CA SER A 171 -7.66 -25.38 24.23
C SER A 171 -7.07 -24.81 25.51
N ARG A 172 -5.76 -25.10 25.72
CA ARG A 172 -4.90 -24.52 26.75
C ARG A 172 -5.50 -23.19 27.15
N VAL A 173 -6.13 -23.12 28.32
CA VAL A 173 -6.76 -21.89 28.78
C VAL A 173 -5.70 -20.83 28.63
N ALA A 174 -5.89 -19.95 27.65
CA ALA A 174 -4.98 -18.86 27.41
C ALA A 174 -5.26 -17.86 28.54
N LEU A 175 -4.73 -18.18 29.73
CA LEU A 175 -4.81 -17.37 30.94
C LEU A 175 -4.25 -15.96 30.68
N LEU A 176 -3.49 -15.82 29.59
CA LEU A 176 -2.88 -14.61 29.11
C LEU A 176 -3.43 -14.28 27.72
N PRO A 177 -3.86 -13.03 27.46
CA PRO A 177 -4.03 -12.51 26.11
C PRO A 177 -2.82 -12.80 25.22
N HIS A 178 -3.03 -12.93 23.91
CA HIS A 178 -2.00 -13.34 22.94
C HIS A 178 -0.72 -12.48 23.00
N ASP A 179 -0.87 -11.20 23.30
CA ASP A 179 0.24 -10.25 23.43
C ASP A 179 1.14 -10.58 24.62
N LEU A 180 0.53 -10.91 25.77
CA LEU A 180 1.25 -11.31 26.98
C LEU A 180 1.85 -12.71 26.82
N SER A 181 1.14 -13.63 26.16
CA SER A 181 1.68 -14.95 25.82
C SER A 181 2.95 -14.83 24.96
N THR A 182 2.95 -13.92 23.99
CA THR A 182 4.11 -13.70 23.11
C THR A 182 5.29 -13.11 23.86
N LEU A 183 5.03 -12.16 24.77
CA LEU A 183 6.08 -11.55 25.60
C LEU A 183 6.70 -12.57 26.56
N VAL A 184 5.86 -13.36 27.24
CA VAL A 184 6.30 -14.44 28.14
C VAL A 184 7.10 -15.49 27.35
N HIS A 185 6.64 -15.88 26.16
CA HIS A 185 7.35 -16.83 25.31
C HIS A 185 8.72 -16.31 24.85
N ARG A 186 8.81 -15.04 24.44
CA ARG A 186 10.10 -14.39 24.12
C ARG A 186 11.03 -14.36 25.34
N GLN A 187 10.50 -14.10 26.53
CA GLN A 187 11.28 -14.05 27.76
C GLN A 187 11.75 -15.46 28.20
N TRP A 188 10.93 -16.49 27.99
CA TRP A 188 11.31 -17.89 28.21
C TRP A 188 12.39 -18.37 27.23
N GLN A 189 12.28 -17.99 25.95
CA GLN A 189 13.31 -18.25 24.94
C GLN A 189 14.63 -17.56 25.31
N ALA A 190 14.59 -16.30 25.78
CA ALA A 190 15.77 -15.58 26.26
C ALA A 190 16.44 -16.24 27.48
N LYS A 191 15.67 -16.99 28.28
CA LYS A 191 16.16 -17.80 29.41
C LYS A 191 16.50 -19.25 29.03
N GLY A 192 16.47 -19.60 27.74
CA GLY A 192 16.81 -20.94 27.23
C GLY A 192 15.77 -22.03 27.50
N ILE A 193 14.55 -21.66 27.89
CA ILE A 193 13.47 -22.60 28.21
C ILE A 193 12.70 -22.92 26.91
N SER A 194 12.80 -24.16 26.44
CA SER A 194 12.11 -24.62 25.23
C SER A 194 10.62 -24.85 25.48
N SER A 195 9.78 -24.55 24.49
CA SER A 195 8.30 -24.65 24.50
C SER A 195 7.74 -26.04 24.89
N HIS A 196 8.60 -27.07 24.90
CA HIS A 196 8.24 -28.46 25.21
C HIS A 196 8.50 -28.86 26.67
N ASP A 197 9.27 -28.10 27.44
CA ASP A 197 9.42 -28.31 28.88
C ASP A 197 8.35 -27.51 29.62
N ILE A 198 7.22 -28.16 29.85
CA ILE A 198 6.21 -27.67 30.79
C ILE A 198 6.90 -27.67 32.16
N LYS A 199 7.40 -26.51 32.60
CA LYS A 199 7.72 -26.34 34.02
C LYS A 199 6.46 -26.73 34.81
N PRO A 200 6.58 -27.53 35.89
CA PRO A 200 5.45 -27.79 36.75
C PRO A 200 4.86 -26.45 37.20
N LEU A 201 3.53 -26.43 37.38
CA LEU A 201 2.80 -25.25 37.88
C LEU A 201 3.64 -24.58 38.98
N PRO A 202 3.90 -23.27 38.88
CA PRO A 202 4.64 -22.56 39.91
C PRO A 202 4.05 -22.89 41.29
N ASP A 203 4.91 -23.36 42.20
CA ASP A 203 4.49 -23.71 43.55
C ASP A 203 3.76 -22.50 44.17
N VAL A 204 2.51 -22.72 44.57
CA VAL A 204 1.62 -21.68 45.10
C VAL A 204 2.25 -21.04 46.34
N GLN A 205 3.00 -21.81 47.13
CA GLN A 205 3.70 -21.30 48.31
C GLN A 205 4.82 -20.34 47.90
N ALA A 206 5.62 -20.70 46.89
CA ALA A 206 6.67 -19.82 46.38
C ALA A 206 6.11 -18.52 45.76
N LEU A 207 4.92 -18.56 45.15
CA LEU A 207 4.24 -17.35 44.68
C LEU A 207 3.72 -16.48 45.82
N LEU A 208 3.18 -17.09 46.88
CA LEU A 208 2.73 -16.37 48.07
C LEU A 208 3.92 -15.70 48.79
N ASP A 209 5.05 -16.39 48.89
CA ASP A 209 6.29 -15.85 49.46
C ASP A 209 6.86 -14.70 48.61
N GLU A 210 6.83 -14.82 47.28
CA GLU A 210 7.27 -13.73 46.40
C GLU A 210 6.30 -12.54 46.45
N SER A 211 5.00 -12.79 46.56
CA SER A 211 3.98 -11.75 46.72
C SER A 211 4.12 -11.01 48.04
N THR A 212 4.39 -11.71 49.15
CA THR A 212 4.62 -11.05 50.44
C THR A 212 5.90 -10.23 50.42
N ARG A 213 6.97 -10.74 49.81
CA ARG A 213 8.21 -9.96 49.61
C ARG A 213 7.98 -8.69 48.80
N LEU A 214 7.20 -8.77 47.71
CA LEU A 214 6.87 -7.59 46.89
C LEU A 214 6.03 -6.57 47.64
N VAL A 215 5.10 -7.02 48.51
CA VAL A 215 4.34 -6.12 49.38
C VAL A 215 5.25 -5.38 50.35
N ASP A 216 6.22 -6.07 50.96
CA ASP A 216 7.19 -5.46 51.86
C ASP A 216 8.12 -4.48 51.13
N ASP A 217 8.56 -4.82 49.91
CA ASP A 217 9.37 -3.94 49.06
C ASP A 217 8.60 -2.68 48.65
N ILE A 218 7.32 -2.80 48.28
CA ILE A 218 6.46 -1.65 47.96
C ILE A 218 6.26 -0.78 49.21
N ALA A 219 6.01 -1.38 50.38
CA ALA A 219 5.86 -0.63 51.63
C ALA A 219 7.14 0.16 51.94
N ARG A 220 8.31 -0.47 51.80
CA ARG A 220 9.61 0.17 51.95
C ARG A 220 9.83 1.29 50.94
N GLN A 221 9.52 1.07 49.66
CA GLN A 221 9.65 2.12 48.62
C GLN A 221 8.70 3.28 48.86
N THR A 222 7.49 3.02 49.35
CA THR A 222 6.52 4.05 49.70
C THR A 222 7.01 4.88 50.89
N GLU A 223 7.64 4.26 51.89
CA GLU A 223 8.26 4.97 53.00
C GLU A 223 9.41 5.87 52.52
N VAL A 224 10.28 5.35 51.64
CA VAL A 224 11.36 6.13 51.02
C VAL A 224 10.79 7.31 50.21
N LEU A 225 9.73 7.09 49.42
CA LEU A 225 9.05 8.16 48.69
C LEU A 225 8.43 9.20 49.64
N ASN A 226 7.85 8.77 50.74
CA ASN A 226 7.32 9.67 51.77
C ASN A 226 8.43 10.48 52.44
N GLU A 227 9.59 9.89 52.73
CA GLU A 227 10.75 10.64 53.24
C GLU A 227 11.27 11.64 52.21
N ILE A 228 11.41 11.25 50.94
CA ILE A 228 11.83 12.15 49.86
C ILE A 228 10.83 13.29 49.68
N THR A 229 9.53 13.02 49.78
CA THR A 229 8.45 14.00 49.69
C THR A 229 8.46 14.98 50.87
N LYS A 230 8.83 14.51 52.07
CA LYS A 230 9.05 15.39 53.23
C LYS A 230 10.30 16.27 53.06
N LEU A 231 11.35 15.75 52.44
CA LEU A 231 12.59 16.48 52.17
C LEU A 231 12.44 17.48 51.02
N HIS A 232 11.59 17.19 50.04
CA HIS A 232 11.31 18.02 48.87
C HIS A 232 9.85 18.47 48.91
N ALA A 233 9.60 19.61 49.56
CA ALA A 233 8.32 20.28 49.47
C ALA A 233 8.13 20.79 48.02
N TYR A 234 7.47 19.98 47.18
CA TYR A 234 6.91 20.48 45.93
C TYR A 234 5.96 21.63 46.30
N PRO A 235 6.18 22.86 45.81
CA PRO A 235 5.20 23.91 46.00
C PRO A 235 3.88 23.40 45.43
N GLN A 236 2.84 23.33 46.27
CA GLN A 236 1.52 22.94 45.77
C GLN A 236 1.15 23.89 44.64
N ASP A 237 0.94 23.34 43.45
CA ASP A 237 0.59 24.12 42.28
C ASP A 237 -0.64 24.97 42.62
N ASP A 238 -0.50 26.29 42.54
CA ASP A 238 -1.61 27.21 42.73
C ASP A 238 -2.71 26.81 41.73
N PRO A 239 -3.91 26.39 42.18
CA PRO A 239 -4.95 25.88 41.30
C PRO A 239 -5.37 26.92 40.25
N ARG A 240 -5.14 28.21 40.51
CA ARG A 240 -5.37 29.28 39.54
C ARG A 240 -4.34 29.28 38.42
N THR A 241 -3.09 28.94 38.70
CA THR A 241 -2.01 28.86 37.73
C THR A 241 -2.18 27.64 36.82
N VAL A 242 -2.54 26.48 37.38
CA VAL A 242 -2.87 25.28 36.58
C VAL A 242 -4.08 25.54 35.68
N SER A 243 -5.14 26.13 36.22
CA SER A 243 -6.33 26.48 35.44
C SER A 243 -6.02 27.44 34.29
N LYS A 244 -5.16 28.46 34.52
CA LYS A 244 -4.69 29.35 33.46
C LYS A 244 -3.92 28.60 32.38
N VAL A 245 -2.99 27.71 32.74
CA VAL A 245 -2.21 26.91 31.78
C VAL A 245 -3.13 25.99 30.96
N CYS A 246 -4.06 25.30 31.61
CA CYS A 246 -5.04 24.45 30.92
C CYS A 246 -5.92 25.27 29.98
N GLN A 247 -6.35 26.46 30.37
CA GLN A 247 -7.16 27.33 29.53
C GLN A 247 -6.37 27.86 28.33
N THR A 248 -5.12 28.28 28.52
CA THR A 248 -4.22 28.70 27.44
C THR A 248 -3.98 27.55 26.46
N LEU A 249 -3.68 26.35 26.97
CA LEU A 249 -3.47 25.17 26.14
C LEU A 249 -4.73 24.83 25.32
N ARG A 250 -5.91 24.93 25.94
CA ARG A 250 -7.19 24.70 25.27
C ARG A 250 -7.43 25.72 24.15
N ILE A 251 -7.09 26.99 24.37
CA ILE A 251 -7.18 28.04 23.35
C ILE A 251 -6.24 27.73 22.18
N VAL A 252 -4.96 27.44 22.46
CA VAL A 252 -3.97 27.12 21.42
C VAL A 252 -4.37 25.88 20.61
N LEU A 253 -4.88 24.83 21.26
CA LEU A 253 -5.38 23.64 20.58
C LEU A 253 -6.61 23.94 19.73
N SER A 254 -7.49 24.84 20.19
CA SER A 254 -8.65 25.26 19.40
C SER A 254 -8.22 26.07 18.16
N GLU A 255 -7.26 26.98 18.30
CA GLU A 255 -6.70 27.74 17.17
C GLU A 255 -6.03 26.80 16.17
N LEU A 256 -5.25 25.82 16.64
CA LEU A 256 -4.64 24.81 15.78
C LEU A 256 -5.71 24.00 15.03
N SER A 257 -6.78 23.58 15.71
CA SER A 257 -7.87 22.83 15.07
C SER A 257 -8.56 23.66 13.98
N GLN A 258 -8.74 24.96 14.22
CA GLN A 258 -9.33 25.88 13.25
C GLN A 258 -8.38 26.08 12.06
N LEU A 259 -7.07 26.23 12.30
CA LEU A 259 -6.07 26.36 11.25
C LEU A 259 -6.02 25.10 10.37
N VAL A 260 -6.05 23.91 10.98
CA VAL A 260 -6.09 22.64 10.25
C VAL A 260 -7.38 22.53 9.44
N THR A 261 -8.53 22.87 10.01
CA THR A 261 -9.82 22.86 9.29
C THR A 261 -9.79 23.83 8.10
N SER A 262 -9.24 25.02 8.29
CA SER A 262 -9.09 26.03 7.25
C SER A 262 -8.14 25.55 6.15
N PHE A 263 -7.02 24.96 6.53
CA PHE A 263 -6.06 24.36 5.62
C PHE A 263 -6.68 23.22 4.82
N SER A 264 -7.42 22.31 5.46
CA SER A 264 -8.10 21.21 4.77
C SER A 264 -9.12 21.73 3.76
N TYR A 265 -9.87 22.78 4.09
CA TYR A 265 -10.80 23.42 3.17
C TYR A 265 -10.08 24.05 1.96
N CYS A 266 -9.01 24.84 2.19
CA CYS A 266 -8.21 25.43 1.11
C CYS A 266 -7.52 24.34 0.27
N TYR A 267 -7.04 23.28 0.90
CA TYR A 267 -6.41 22.17 0.21
C TYR A 267 -7.39 21.48 -0.73
N GLU A 268 -8.56 21.06 -0.22
CA GLU A 268 -9.56 20.35 -1.02
C GLU A 268 -10.14 21.20 -2.15
N ASN A 269 -10.42 22.48 -1.91
CA ASN A 269 -11.09 23.34 -2.88
C ASN A 269 -10.14 24.05 -3.85
N GLU A 270 -8.95 24.45 -3.39
CA GLU A 270 -8.06 25.30 -4.19
C GLU A 270 -6.80 24.58 -4.65
N MET A 271 -6.15 23.79 -3.77
CA MET A 271 -4.82 23.22 -4.06
C MET A 271 -4.85 21.81 -4.66
N LYS A 272 -5.83 20.96 -4.30
CA LYS A 272 -5.90 19.55 -4.70
C LYS A 272 -5.91 19.35 -6.21
N GLN A 273 -6.60 20.25 -6.92
CA GLN A 273 -6.63 20.30 -8.39
C GLN A 273 -5.26 20.59 -9.02
N TRP A 274 -4.30 21.16 -8.30
CA TRP A 274 -2.94 21.43 -8.78
C TRP A 274 -1.94 20.38 -8.28
N CYS A 275 -2.16 19.80 -7.09
CA CYS A 275 -1.29 18.78 -6.50
C CYS A 275 -1.27 17.46 -7.29
N ASN A 276 -2.36 17.12 -7.98
CA ASN A 276 -2.48 15.88 -8.76
C ASN A 276 -2.26 16.07 -10.27
N LYS A 277 -1.89 17.28 -10.73
CA LYS A 277 -1.55 17.48 -12.15
C LYS A 277 -0.16 16.90 -12.41
N THR A 278 -0.04 16.14 -13.50
CA THR A 278 1.26 15.70 -14.00
C THR A 278 2.16 16.91 -14.20
N PRO A 279 3.46 16.84 -13.81
CA PRO A 279 4.38 17.95 -13.97
C PRO A 279 4.31 18.49 -15.41
N PRO A 280 4.24 19.81 -15.63
CA PRO A 280 4.31 20.34 -16.98
C PRO A 280 5.60 19.84 -17.61
N ASN A 281 5.52 19.24 -18.80
CA ASN A 281 6.70 18.81 -19.55
C ASN A 281 7.51 20.07 -19.88
N LEU A 282 8.50 20.36 -19.04
CA LEU A 282 9.41 21.49 -19.24
C LEU A 282 10.14 21.23 -20.55
N SER A 283 9.87 22.10 -21.53
CA SER A 283 10.58 22.12 -22.80
C SER A 283 12.10 22.04 -22.53
N GLN A 284 12.80 21.15 -23.25
CA GLN A 284 14.27 20.97 -23.14
C GLN A 284 15.08 22.21 -23.59
N LEU A 285 14.40 23.32 -23.83
CA LEU A 285 14.96 24.61 -24.18
C LEU A 285 15.90 25.16 -23.10
N GLY A 286 15.64 24.92 -21.81
CA GLY A 286 16.54 25.33 -20.71
C GLY A 286 17.93 24.68 -20.79
N PRO A 287 18.02 23.34 -20.80
CA PRO A 287 19.28 22.62 -21.03
C PRO A 287 19.97 22.98 -22.36
N ALA A 288 19.19 23.20 -23.43
CA ALA A 288 19.72 23.61 -24.73
C ALA A 288 20.37 25.01 -24.66
N PHE A 289 19.70 26.00 -24.05
CA PHE A 289 20.28 27.34 -23.85
C PHE A 289 21.51 27.31 -22.96
N LYS A 290 21.51 26.50 -21.89
CA LYS A 290 22.70 26.35 -21.03
C LYS A 290 23.87 25.74 -21.80
N ARG A 291 23.62 24.76 -22.67
CA ARG A 291 24.64 24.15 -23.53
C ARG A 291 25.19 25.17 -24.54
N VAL A 292 24.32 25.90 -25.23
CA VAL A 292 24.71 26.95 -26.18
C VAL A 292 25.50 28.05 -25.49
N HIS A 293 25.04 28.53 -24.33
CA HIS A 293 25.75 29.55 -23.56
C HIS A 293 27.13 29.08 -23.09
N SER A 294 27.25 27.82 -22.62
CA SER A 294 28.53 27.25 -22.24
C SER A 294 29.48 27.11 -23.43
N MET A 295 28.96 26.73 -24.61
CA MET A 295 29.76 26.61 -25.82
C MET A 295 30.20 27.99 -26.33
N LEU A 296 29.33 29.00 -26.23
CA LEU A 296 29.66 30.38 -26.53
C LEU A 296 30.73 30.91 -25.57
N GLN A 297 30.62 30.65 -24.27
CA GLN A 297 31.65 31.01 -23.28
C GLN A 297 33.01 30.37 -23.61
N LYS A 298 33.02 29.08 -23.94
CA LYS A 298 34.26 28.39 -24.36
C LYS A 298 34.85 29.02 -25.62
N PHE A 299 34.01 29.38 -26.59
CA PHE A 299 34.44 30.05 -27.81
C PHE A 299 35.01 31.45 -27.54
N THR A 300 34.35 32.24 -26.69
CA THR A 300 34.85 33.55 -26.26
C THR A 300 36.20 33.43 -25.53
N ALA A 301 36.34 32.46 -24.63
CA ALA A 301 37.61 32.20 -23.96
C ALA A 301 38.73 31.81 -24.95
N LEU A 302 38.40 31.05 -25.99
CA LEU A 302 39.35 30.65 -27.04
C LEU A 302 39.75 31.85 -27.92
N LEU A 303 38.80 32.72 -28.27
CA LEU A 303 39.08 33.99 -28.96
C LEU A 303 39.95 34.92 -28.11
N GLN A 304 39.72 34.97 -26.80
CA GLN A 304 40.53 35.75 -25.89
C GLN A 304 41.94 35.18 -25.80
N GLY A 305 42.09 33.86 -25.67
CA GLY A 305 43.40 33.20 -25.74
C GLY A 305 44.13 33.41 -27.07
N LEU A 306 43.42 33.43 -28.21
CA LEU A 306 44.01 33.81 -29.50
C LEU A 306 44.41 35.30 -29.55
N GLY A 307 43.63 36.16 -28.89
CA GLY A 307 43.97 37.56 -28.67
C GLY A 307 45.27 37.70 -27.88
N ASP A 308 45.39 36.98 -26.77
CA ASP A 308 46.56 36.96 -25.91
C ASP A 308 47.79 36.40 -26.65
N ILE A 309 47.61 35.37 -27.47
CA ILE A 309 48.67 34.82 -28.35
C ILE A 309 49.09 35.86 -29.39
N ARG A 310 48.13 36.56 -30.02
CA ARG A 310 48.43 37.61 -30.99
C ARG A 310 49.16 38.78 -30.34
N GLU A 311 48.76 39.18 -29.14
CA GLU A 311 49.43 40.23 -28.37
C GLU A 311 50.83 39.78 -27.95
N SER A 312 50.97 38.55 -27.47
CA SER A 312 52.27 37.91 -27.18
C SER A 312 53.16 37.83 -28.42
N TYR A 313 52.60 37.54 -29.59
CA TYR A 313 53.33 37.53 -30.84
C TYR A 313 53.73 38.95 -31.29
N SER A 314 52.84 39.93 -31.16
CA SER A 314 53.14 41.33 -31.45
C SER A 314 54.23 41.90 -30.54
N THR A 315 54.22 41.51 -29.25
CA THR A 315 55.26 41.89 -28.30
C THR A 315 56.58 41.20 -28.62
N ILE A 316 56.58 39.91 -28.99
CA ILE A 316 57.78 39.19 -29.47
C ILE A 316 58.33 39.80 -30.76
N ILE A 317 57.49 40.14 -31.74
CA ILE A 317 57.93 40.84 -32.97
C ILE A 317 58.52 42.20 -32.60
N SER A 318 57.82 43.01 -31.80
CA SER A 318 58.31 44.34 -31.42
C SER A 318 59.64 44.26 -30.66
N ARG A 319 59.82 43.20 -29.87
CA ARG A 319 61.05 42.90 -29.13
C ARG A 319 62.17 42.38 -30.04
N ASN A 320 61.86 41.59 -31.06
CA ASN A 320 62.82 41.14 -32.06
C ASN A 320 63.25 42.27 -33.01
N THR A 321 62.35 43.17 -33.41
CA THR A 321 62.71 44.38 -34.18
C THR A 321 63.54 45.39 -33.37
N ALA A 322 63.43 45.36 -32.03
CA ALA A 322 64.29 46.14 -31.13
C ALA A 322 65.67 45.47 -30.88
N THR A 323 65.83 44.19 -31.20
CA THR A 323 67.10 43.44 -31.02
C THR A 323 67.80 43.06 -32.33
N GLU A 324 67.26 43.42 -33.49
CA GLU A 324 67.90 43.21 -34.81
C GLU A 324 69.09 44.16 -35.10
N THR A 325 69.48 45.03 -34.17
CA THR A 325 70.75 45.78 -34.26
C THR A 325 71.97 45.05 -33.70
N THR A 326 71.88 43.79 -33.26
CA THR A 326 73.09 43.09 -32.79
C THR A 326 73.04 41.57 -32.99
N PHE A 327 73.76 41.12 -34.02
CA PHE A 327 74.25 39.75 -34.28
C PHE A 327 73.32 38.73 -34.98
N SER A 328 73.36 38.81 -36.30
CA SER A 328 73.34 37.71 -37.25
C SER A 328 74.34 36.58 -36.90
N ASN A 329 73.87 35.33 -36.76
CA ASN A 329 74.35 34.13 -37.47
C ASN A 329 73.87 32.81 -36.82
N LEU A 330 73.73 31.79 -37.66
CA LEU A 330 73.50 30.35 -37.42
C LEU A 330 72.04 29.87 -37.20
N GLY A 331 71.50 29.28 -38.27
CA GLY A 331 71.10 27.87 -38.21
C GLY A 331 69.64 27.56 -37.86
N GLN A 332 68.85 27.32 -38.91
CA GLN A 332 67.78 26.32 -39.00
C GLN A 332 66.87 26.13 -37.77
N SER A 333 65.64 26.65 -37.87
CA SER A 333 64.48 26.00 -37.25
C SER A 333 63.31 25.99 -38.24
N LYS A 334 63.40 25.10 -39.22
CA LYS A 334 62.30 24.75 -40.15
C LYS A 334 61.25 23.85 -39.48
N THR A 335 61.32 23.60 -38.18
CA THR A 335 60.45 22.66 -37.45
C THR A 335 59.15 23.29 -36.95
N SER A 336 59.05 24.62 -36.82
CA SER A 336 57.87 25.29 -36.24
C SER A 336 56.69 25.49 -37.21
N VAL A 337 56.94 25.61 -38.52
CA VAL A 337 55.86 25.85 -39.50
C VAL A 337 55.09 24.57 -39.83
N GLY A 338 55.76 23.41 -39.84
CA GLY A 338 55.13 22.12 -40.11
C GLY A 338 54.15 21.68 -39.01
N GLU A 339 54.47 21.97 -37.74
CA GLU A 339 53.58 21.71 -36.61
C GLU A 339 52.33 22.61 -36.65
N LEU A 340 52.45 23.86 -37.09
CA LEU A 340 51.31 24.77 -37.20
C LEU A 340 50.35 24.42 -38.36
N VAL A 341 50.89 23.96 -39.50
CA VAL A 341 50.07 23.45 -40.61
C VAL A 341 49.36 22.16 -40.20
N SER A 342 50.02 21.28 -39.44
CA SER A 342 49.43 20.07 -38.88
C SER A 342 48.28 20.39 -37.90
N VAL A 343 48.49 21.35 -36.98
CA VAL A 343 47.48 21.74 -35.98
C VAL A 343 46.30 22.47 -36.61
N SER A 344 46.54 23.35 -37.59
CA SER A 344 45.46 24.02 -38.32
C SER A 344 44.65 23.03 -39.18
N GLN A 345 45.30 22.03 -39.78
CA GLN A 345 44.63 20.99 -40.54
C GLN A 345 43.81 20.04 -39.64
N ALA A 346 44.31 19.70 -38.46
CA ALA A 346 43.58 18.91 -37.45
C ALA A 346 42.37 19.67 -36.87
N ALA A 347 42.48 20.99 -36.68
CA ALA A 347 41.35 21.82 -36.27
C ALA A 347 40.29 21.94 -37.37
N ALA A 348 40.70 22.04 -38.64
CA ALA A 348 39.79 22.10 -39.78
C ALA A 348 39.04 20.77 -39.99
N THR A 349 39.69 19.62 -39.81
CA THR A 349 39.02 18.31 -39.89
C THR A 349 38.04 18.10 -38.74
N SER A 350 38.38 18.50 -37.52
CA SER A 350 37.46 18.45 -36.37
C SER A 350 36.25 19.37 -36.57
N PHE A 351 36.43 20.54 -37.19
CA PHE A 351 35.33 21.43 -37.55
C PHE A 351 34.43 20.83 -38.65
N GLN A 352 35.01 20.21 -39.67
CA GLN A 352 34.28 19.51 -40.73
C GLN A 352 33.44 18.35 -40.16
N GLU A 353 33.96 17.64 -39.17
CA GLU A 353 33.27 16.57 -38.46
C GLU A 353 32.11 17.10 -37.58
N CYS A 354 32.29 18.25 -36.94
CA CYS A 354 31.19 18.90 -36.22
C CYS A 354 30.08 19.37 -37.18
N LEU A 355 30.44 19.87 -38.36
CA LEU A 355 29.48 20.28 -39.39
C LEU A 355 28.73 19.08 -40.00
N SER A 356 29.39 17.93 -40.18
CA SER A 356 28.72 16.73 -40.69
C SER A 356 27.71 16.19 -39.67
N VAL A 357 28.05 16.16 -38.38
CA VAL A 357 27.11 15.78 -37.30
C VAL A 357 25.91 16.72 -37.24
N LEU A 358 26.12 18.02 -37.46
CA LEU A 358 25.04 19.01 -37.51
C LEU A 358 24.16 18.83 -38.75
N GLY A 359 24.75 18.54 -39.91
CA GLY A 359 24.04 18.21 -41.14
C GLY A 359 23.19 16.96 -41.00
N GLU A 360 23.75 15.90 -40.40
CA GLU A 360 23.05 14.64 -40.16
C GLU A 360 21.90 14.82 -39.15
N SER A 361 22.10 15.66 -38.13
CA SER A 361 21.05 16.01 -37.15
C SER A 361 19.90 16.80 -37.79
N ARG A 362 20.21 17.68 -38.76
CA ARG A 362 19.21 18.43 -39.53
C ARG A 362 18.44 17.52 -40.48
N GLN A 363 19.11 16.58 -41.14
CA GLN A 363 18.48 15.60 -42.02
C GLN A 363 17.53 14.68 -41.25
N ARG A 364 17.91 14.22 -40.05
CA ARG A 364 16.99 13.47 -39.16
C ARG A 364 15.76 14.29 -38.79
N LEU A 365 15.89 15.61 -38.65
CA LEU A 365 14.78 16.49 -38.31
C LEU A 365 13.81 16.67 -39.49
N ASP A 366 14.33 16.79 -40.72
CA ASP A 366 13.53 16.84 -41.95
C ASP A 366 12.85 15.48 -42.25
N ASP A 367 13.53 14.35 -41.99
CA ASP A 367 12.95 12.99 -42.12
C ASP A 367 11.83 12.75 -41.09
N THR A 368 11.99 13.25 -39.86
CA THR A 368 10.99 13.14 -38.79
C THR A 368 9.77 14.02 -39.07
N GLN A 369 9.95 15.22 -39.64
CA GLN A 369 8.85 16.07 -40.06
C GLN A 369 8.09 15.49 -41.27
N SER A 370 8.79 14.86 -42.21
CA SER A 370 8.18 14.21 -43.37
C SER A 370 7.36 12.96 -42.98
N THR A 371 7.83 12.17 -42.00
CA THR A 371 7.07 11.01 -41.46
C THR A 371 5.86 11.44 -40.63
N LEU A 372 5.94 12.53 -39.88
CA LEU A 372 4.79 13.10 -39.16
C LEU A 372 3.72 13.65 -40.11
N ALA A 373 4.11 14.26 -41.24
CA ALA A 373 3.19 14.73 -42.28
C ALA A 373 2.48 13.57 -43.02
N ALA A 374 3.19 12.48 -43.33
CA ALA A 374 2.59 11.28 -43.94
C ALA A 374 1.65 10.53 -42.99
N SER A 375 1.98 10.50 -41.69
CA SER A 375 1.17 9.84 -40.65
C SER A 375 -0.13 10.60 -40.35
N THR A 376 -0.09 11.94 -40.39
CA THR A 376 -1.27 12.78 -40.16
C THR A 376 -2.25 12.76 -41.35
N PHE A 377 -1.76 12.63 -42.59
CA PHE A 377 -2.62 12.47 -43.76
C PHE A 377 -3.37 11.13 -43.80
N SER A 378 -2.75 10.06 -43.28
CA SER A 378 -3.37 8.72 -43.24
C SER A 378 -4.48 8.61 -42.19
N ILE A 379 -4.42 9.40 -41.11
CA ILE A 379 -5.41 9.37 -40.03
C ILE A 379 -6.67 10.18 -40.39
N LEU A 380 -6.56 11.21 -41.24
CA LEU A 380 -7.70 12.03 -41.69
C LEU A 380 -8.53 11.41 -42.81
N GLN A 381 -8.12 10.27 -43.38
CA GLN A 381 -8.85 9.58 -44.45
C GLN A 381 -9.66 8.37 -43.95
N GLN A 382 -9.67 8.10 -42.63
CA GLN A 382 -10.41 7.01 -41.98
C GLN A 382 -11.40 7.46 -40.89
N SER A 383 -11.71 8.76 -40.81
CA SER A 383 -12.86 9.30 -40.07
C SER A 383 -13.79 9.98 -41.06
#